data_AF-A0A7V1MXK6-F1
#
_entry.id   AF-A0A7V1MXK6-F1
#
_cell.length_a   1.000
_cell.length_b   1.000
_cell.length_c   1.000
_cell.angle_alpha   90.00
_cell.angle_beta   90.00
_cell.angle_gamma   90.00
#
_symmetry.space_group_name_H-M   'P 1'
#
loop_
_entity.id
_entity.type
_entity.pdbx_description
1 polymer ?
#
loop_
_entity_poly.entity_id
_entity_poly.type
_entity_poly.pdbx_seq_one_letter_code
_entity_poly.pdbx_strand_id
1 'polypeptide(L)'
;LASRGLLLGKVIDEYKDHFGRGDFLIRGIIGADPKAGILAIEEPLRVGQTVQLHVRDATTADEDLKLLLDGQKIHDQPAAALLVSCNGRGKKLFDQPHHDVLAVKQALGDIPLAGFFAAGEIGPIGNRSFLHGHTASLVLFRSPIQQ
;
A
#
# COMPACT_ATOMS: atom_id res chain seq x y z
N LEU A 1 9.28 1.69 19.36
CA LEU A 1 8.93 1.03 18.07
C LEU A 1 7.42 0.80 17.97
N ALA A 2 6.78 0.07 18.90
CA ALA A 2 5.35 -0.24 18.85
C ALA A 2 4.38 0.98 18.93
N SER A 3 4.77 2.09 19.57
CA SER A 3 3.86 3.21 19.84
C SER A 3 3.57 4.16 18.66
N ARG A 4 4.22 4.01 17.50
CA ARG A 4 4.03 4.91 16.34
C ARG A 4 3.93 4.24 14.97
N GLY A 5 3.97 2.91 14.90
CA GLY A 5 4.00 2.18 13.63
C GLY A 5 3.34 0.82 13.64
N LEU A 6 2.65 0.42 14.72
CA LEU A 6 1.93 -0.85 14.74
C LEU A 6 0.64 -0.73 13.92
N LEU A 7 0.44 -1.69 13.03
CA LEU A 7 -0.71 -1.80 12.13
C LEU A 7 -1.30 -3.20 12.27
N LEU A 8 -2.56 -3.35 11.88
CA LEU A 8 -3.20 -4.66 11.76
C LEU A 8 -3.46 -4.98 10.29
N GLY A 9 -2.90 -6.07 9.81
CA GLY A 9 -3.21 -6.64 8.50
C GLY A 9 -4.30 -7.69 8.63
N LYS A 10 -5.40 -7.52 7.90
CA LYS A 10 -6.47 -8.52 7.78
C LYS A 10 -6.27 -9.30 6.48
N VAL A 11 -6.23 -10.62 6.55
CA VAL A 11 -6.13 -11.47 5.35
C VAL A 11 -7.39 -11.28 4.48
N ILE A 12 -7.19 -11.10 3.17
CA ILE A 12 -8.28 -10.93 2.20
C ILE A 12 -8.81 -12.28 1.67
N ASP A 13 -7.93 -13.26 1.56
CA ASP A 13 -8.24 -14.62 1.09
C ASP A 13 -7.70 -15.66 2.07
N GLU A 14 -8.60 -16.21 2.89
CA GLU A 14 -8.23 -17.16 3.97
C GLU A 14 -7.99 -18.59 3.47
N TYR A 15 -8.24 -18.86 2.19
CA TYR A 15 -8.08 -20.19 1.60
C TYR A 15 -6.64 -20.49 1.15
N LYS A 16 -5.69 -19.58 1.42
CA LYS A 16 -4.27 -19.77 1.11
C LYS A 16 -3.54 -20.45 2.26
N ASP A 17 -2.63 -21.37 1.93
CA ASP A 17 -1.76 -22.04 2.92
C ASP A 17 -0.71 -21.09 3.53
N HIS A 18 -0.30 -20.07 2.78
CA HIS A 18 0.67 -19.07 3.19
C HIS A 18 0.26 -17.67 2.76
N PHE A 19 0.50 -16.68 3.62
CA PHE A 19 0.19 -15.28 3.37
C PHE A 19 1.48 -14.46 3.23
N GLY A 20 1.52 -13.58 2.25
CA GLY A 20 2.65 -12.70 1.98
C GLY A 20 2.25 -11.29 1.55
N ARG A 21 3.18 -10.60 0.88
CA ARG A 21 2.95 -9.27 0.30
C ARG A 21 1.74 -9.32 -0.63
N GLY A 22 0.79 -8.40 -0.42
CA GLY A 22 -0.43 -8.34 -1.23
C GLY A 22 -1.58 -9.23 -0.75
N ASP A 23 -1.46 -9.95 0.38
CA ASP A 23 -2.57 -10.73 0.93
C ASP A 23 -3.35 -10.02 2.05
N PHE A 24 -2.78 -8.93 2.56
CA PHE A 24 -3.29 -8.21 3.73
C PHE A 24 -3.90 -6.86 3.37
N LEU A 25 -5.04 -6.57 3.97
CA LEU A 25 -5.60 -5.23 4.06
C LEU A 25 -5.18 -4.58 5.37
N ILE A 26 -4.38 -3.51 5.25
CA ILE A 26 -3.74 -2.86 6.39
C ILE A 26 -4.65 -1.79 7.01
N ARG A 27 -4.72 -1.77 8.35
CA ARG A 27 -5.50 -0.81 9.15
C ARG A 27 -4.69 -0.23 10.30
N GLY A 28 -4.99 1.02 10.64
CA GLY A 28 -4.50 1.66 11.83
C GLY A 28 -5.12 1.05 13.10
N ILE A 29 -4.31 0.97 14.16
CA ILE A 29 -4.80 0.74 15.51
C ILE A 29 -5.10 2.11 16.12
N ILE A 30 -6.35 2.36 16.48
CA ILE A 30 -6.82 3.65 17.00
C ILE A 30 -6.86 3.72 18.53
N GLY A 31 -6.71 2.58 19.20
CA GLY A 31 -6.69 2.51 20.65
C GLY A 31 -6.37 1.12 21.17
N ALA A 32 -6.00 1.05 22.45
CA ALA A 32 -5.76 -0.19 23.16
C ALA A 32 -6.13 -0.02 24.64
N ASP A 33 -6.71 -1.05 25.24
CA ASP A 33 -6.80 -1.22 26.69
C ASP A 33 -6.06 -2.49 27.09
N PRO A 34 -4.80 -2.39 27.54
CA PRO A 34 -4.01 -3.55 27.95
C PRO A 34 -4.57 -4.27 29.17
N LYS A 35 -5.30 -3.57 30.06
CA LYS A 35 -5.88 -4.20 31.26
C LYS A 35 -7.09 -5.05 30.90
N ALA A 36 -7.90 -4.58 29.96
CA ALA A 36 -9.03 -5.32 29.43
C ALA A 36 -8.67 -6.29 28.29
N GLY A 37 -7.44 -6.19 27.74
CA GLY A 37 -6.99 -7.00 26.61
C GLY A 37 -7.63 -6.60 25.27
N ILE A 38 -7.97 -5.31 25.09
CA ILE A 38 -8.70 -4.81 23.93
C ILE A 38 -7.77 -4.04 22.98
N LEU A 39 -7.98 -4.23 21.68
CA LEU A 39 -7.42 -3.40 20.61
C LEU A 39 -8.55 -2.85 19.75
N ALA A 40 -8.54 -1.55 19.48
CA ALA A 40 -9.48 -0.86 18.61
C ALA A 40 -8.81 -0.54 17.26
N ILE A 41 -9.54 -0.77 16.17
CA ILE A 41 -9.08 -0.63 14.79
C ILE A 41 -10.13 0.09 13.93
N GLU A 42 -9.70 0.59 12.76
CA GLU A 42 -10.52 1.37 11.84
C GLU A 42 -11.49 0.55 10.97
N GLU A 43 -11.63 -0.76 11.23
CA GLU A 43 -12.52 -1.64 10.47
C GLU A 43 -13.17 -2.70 11.37
N PRO A 44 -14.46 -3.02 11.18
CA PRO A 44 -15.08 -4.13 11.89
C PRO A 44 -14.45 -5.48 11.50
N LEU A 45 -14.05 -6.26 12.51
CA LEU A 45 -13.66 -7.65 12.36
C LEU A 45 -14.75 -8.59 12.86
N ARG A 46 -14.81 -9.77 12.25
CA ARG A 46 -15.67 -10.88 12.64
C ARG A 46 -14.83 -12.01 13.22
N VAL A 47 -15.43 -12.77 14.12
CA VAL A 47 -14.80 -13.99 14.65
C VAL A 47 -14.49 -14.95 13.50
N GLY A 48 -13.32 -15.59 13.57
CA GLY A 48 -12.80 -16.48 12.54
C GLY A 48 -11.86 -15.80 11.55
N GLN A 49 -11.79 -14.46 11.52
CA GLN A 49 -10.91 -13.77 10.59
C GLN A 49 -9.44 -13.85 10.99
N THR A 50 -8.58 -14.14 10.02
CA THR A 50 -7.13 -14.17 10.21
C THR A 50 -6.55 -12.76 10.12
N VAL A 51 -5.77 -12.39 11.14
CA VAL A 51 -5.09 -11.10 11.23
C VAL A 51 -3.64 -11.27 11.64
N GLN A 52 -2.80 -10.31 11.25
CA GLN A 52 -1.38 -10.27 11.60
C GLN A 52 -0.98 -8.84 11.97
N LEU A 53 -0.20 -8.70 13.05
CA LEU A 53 0.42 -7.43 13.40
C LEU A 53 1.53 -7.10 12.42
N HIS A 54 1.50 -5.88 11.91
CA HIS A 54 2.47 -5.34 10.98
C HIS A 54 3.15 -4.12 11.60
N VAL A 55 4.39 -3.86 11.19
CA VAL A 55 5.10 -2.64 11.56
C VAL A 55 5.29 -1.81 10.31
N ARG A 56 4.96 -0.53 10.42
CA ARG A 56 5.24 0.45 9.39
C ARG A 56 6.74 0.66 9.29
N ASP A 57 7.30 0.22 8.17
CA ASP A 57 8.73 0.22 7.92
C ASP A 57 9.04 0.89 6.57
N ALA A 58 10.04 1.76 6.56
CA ALA A 58 10.43 2.54 5.39
C ALA A 58 11.03 1.66 4.29
N THR A 59 11.90 0.73 4.70
CA THR A 59 12.60 -0.19 3.80
C THR A 59 11.63 -1.11 3.08
N THR A 60 10.74 -1.77 3.83
CA THR A 60 9.73 -2.66 3.27
C THR A 60 8.76 -1.90 2.34
N ALA A 61 8.37 -0.67 2.70
CA ALA A 61 7.49 0.15 1.86
C ALA A 61 8.14 0.62 0.54
N ASP A 62 9.46 0.81 0.53
CA ASP A 62 10.25 1.08 -0.68
C ASP A 62 10.36 -0.19 -1.55
N GLU A 63 10.72 -1.31 -0.95
CA GLU A 63 10.82 -2.61 -1.63
C GLU A 63 9.50 -3.03 -2.27
N ASP A 64 8.37 -2.89 -1.56
CA ASP A 64 7.04 -3.22 -2.08
C ASP A 64 6.69 -2.36 -3.28
N LEU A 65 6.97 -1.06 -3.23
CA LEU A 65 6.72 -0.16 -4.34
C LEU A 65 7.58 -0.54 -5.55
N LYS A 66 8.87 -0.79 -5.34
CA LYS A 66 9.80 -1.20 -6.41
C LYS A 66 9.40 -2.52 -7.04
N LEU A 67 9.01 -3.52 -6.24
CA LEU A 67 8.56 -4.82 -6.73
C LEU A 67 7.33 -4.68 -7.65
N LEU A 68 6.34 -3.88 -7.22
CA LEU A 68 5.15 -3.60 -8.05
C LEU A 68 5.51 -2.87 -9.34
N LEU A 69 6.41 -1.89 -9.27
CA LEU A 69 6.89 -1.14 -10.43
C LEU A 69 7.71 -2.00 -11.40
N ASP A 70 8.56 -2.89 -10.89
CA ASP A 70 9.34 -3.82 -11.70
C ASP A 70 8.43 -4.76 -12.50
N GLY A 71 7.35 -5.24 -11.87
CA GLY A 71 6.32 -6.01 -12.55
C GLY A 71 5.65 -5.27 -13.70
N GLN A 72 5.70 -3.93 -13.74
CA GLN A 72 5.12 -3.14 -14.83
C GLN A 72 6.05 -3.01 -16.05
N LYS A 73 7.33 -3.34 -15.92
CA LYS A 73 8.33 -3.25 -17.00
C LYS A 73 8.17 -4.33 -18.08
N ILE A 74 7.39 -5.38 -17.80
CA ILE A 74 7.06 -6.42 -18.79
C ILE A 74 6.00 -5.98 -19.81
N HIS A 75 5.32 -4.86 -19.53
CA HIS A 75 4.31 -4.27 -20.39
C HIS A 75 4.88 -3.08 -21.15
N ASP A 76 4.17 -2.64 -22.18
CA ASP A 76 4.52 -1.41 -22.90
C ASP A 76 4.58 -0.20 -21.95
N GLN A 77 5.41 0.77 -22.35
CA GLN A 77 5.60 2.00 -21.61
C GLN A 77 4.26 2.74 -21.44
N PRO A 78 3.88 3.11 -20.21
CA PRO A 78 2.70 3.93 -19.98
C PRO A 78 2.82 5.29 -20.66
N ALA A 79 1.71 5.78 -21.22
CA ALA A 79 1.61 7.13 -21.76
C ALA A 79 1.56 8.19 -20.66
N ALA A 80 1.03 7.84 -19.48
CA ALA A 80 0.95 8.70 -18.31
C ALA A 80 0.70 7.88 -17.04
N ALA A 81 0.84 8.53 -15.88
CA ALA A 81 0.50 7.96 -14.59
C ALA A 81 -0.18 8.96 -13.65
N LEU A 82 -1.06 8.43 -12.77
CA LEU A 82 -1.65 9.16 -11.65
C LEU A 82 -1.25 8.47 -10.34
N LEU A 83 -0.46 9.15 -9.51
CA LEU A 83 0.01 8.67 -8.22
C LEU A 83 -0.79 9.31 -7.09
N VAL A 84 -1.42 8.48 -6.26
CA VAL A 84 -2.07 8.90 -5.01
C VAL A 84 -1.27 8.32 -3.86
N SER A 85 -0.60 9.18 -3.08
CA SER A 85 0.25 8.77 -1.96
C SER A 85 -0.39 9.13 -0.63
N CYS A 86 -0.34 8.22 0.35
CA CYS A 86 -0.84 8.51 1.68
C CYS A 86 -0.08 9.68 2.34
N ASN A 87 -0.82 10.54 3.06
CA ASN A 87 -0.30 11.66 3.86
C ASN A 87 0.76 11.25 4.90
N GLY A 88 0.79 9.96 5.27
CA GLY A 88 1.81 9.41 6.15
C GLY A 88 3.13 9.03 5.47
N ARG A 89 3.23 9.09 4.14
CA ARG A 89 4.46 8.82 3.36
C ARG A 89 5.30 10.11 3.22
N GLY A 90 6.30 10.08 2.33
CA GLY A 90 7.22 11.20 2.11
C GLY A 90 8.32 11.29 3.17
N LYS A 91 8.83 12.50 3.44
CA LYS A 91 10.00 12.71 4.32
C LYS A 91 9.88 12.05 5.69
N LYS A 92 8.68 11.97 6.27
CA LYS A 92 8.47 11.38 7.60
C LYS A 92 8.66 9.86 7.61
N LEU A 93 8.49 9.20 6.47
CA LEU A 93 8.65 7.75 6.34
C LEU A 93 10.01 7.40 5.73
N PHE A 94 10.44 8.11 4.70
CA PHE A 94 11.60 7.73 3.89
C PHE A 94 12.86 8.58 4.16
N ASP A 95 12.81 9.51 5.12
CA ASP A 95 13.86 10.50 5.40
C ASP A 95 14.30 11.36 4.19
N GLN A 96 13.55 11.28 3.08
CA GLN A 96 13.80 12.04 1.85
C GLN A 96 12.49 12.50 1.20
N PRO A 97 12.49 13.66 0.51
CA PRO A 97 11.32 14.09 -0.25
C PRO A 97 11.14 13.26 -1.52
N HIS A 98 9.93 13.32 -2.09
CA HIS A 98 9.61 12.83 -3.43
C HIS A 98 9.90 11.34 -3.70
N HIS A 99 10.08 10.52 -2.64
CA HIS A 99 10.40 9.10 -2.74
C HIS A 99 9.56 8.35 -3.79
N ASP A 100 8.23 8.37 -3.67
CA ASP A 100 7.35 7.60 -4.54
C ASP A 100 7.41 8.07 -6.00
N VAL A 101 7.50 9.38 -6.23
CA VAL A 101 7.64 9.98 -7.57
C VAL A 101 8.97 9.58 -8.21
N LEU A 102 10.06 9.61 -7.44
CA LEU A 102 11.39 9.23 -7.92
C LEU A 102 11.43 7.73 -8.24
N ALA A 103 10.80 6.89 -7.42
CA ALA A 103 10.69 5.45 -7.70
C ALA A 103 9.94 5.18 -9.01
N VAL A 104 8.80 5.85 -9.24
CA VAL A 104 8.04 5.75 -10.50
C VAL A 104 8.90 6.16 -11.69
N LYS A 105 9.58 7.31 -11.62
CA LYS A 105 10.45 7.80 -12.71
C LYS A 105 11.62 6.87 -12.99
N GLN A 106 12.24 6.33 -11.94
CA GLN A 106 13.35 5.38 -12.07
C GLN A 106 12.90 4.08 -12.76
N ALA A 107 11.68 3.61 -12.47
CA ALA A 107 11.18 2.35 -13.01
C ALA A 107 10.56 2.48 -14.42
N LEU A 108 9.84 3.57 -14.70
CA LEU A 108 9.01 3.72 -15.90
C LEU A 108 9.49 4.81 -16.87
N GLY A 109 10.56 5.53 -16.52
CA GLY A 109 11.08 6.66 -17.28
C GLY A 109 10.34 7.97 -16.98
N ASP A 110 10.65 9.01 -17.75
CA ASP A 110 10.10 10.36 -17.55
C ASP A 110 8.72 10.53 -18.21
N ILE A 111 7.79 9.65 -17.85
CA ILE A 111 6.40 9.73 -18.28
C ILE A 111 5.68 10.89 -17.55
N PRO A 112 4.67 11.53 -18.18
CA PRO A 112 3.80 12.47 -17.48
C PRO A 112 3.22 11.85 -16.22
N LEU A 113 3.53 12.44 -15.06
CA LEU A 113 3.10 11.97 -13.75
C LEU A 113 2.38 13.09 -13.02
N ALA A 114 1.09 12.88 -12.77
CA ALA A 114 0.26 13.73 -11.93
C ALA A 114 -0.06 12.99 -10.62
N GLY A 115 -0.56 13.72 -9.62
CA GLY A 115 -0.91 13.10 -8.35
C GLY A 115 -1.27 14.08 -7.25
N PHE A 116 -1.64 13.51 -6.11
CA PHE A 116 -1.91 14.26 -4.89
C PHE A 116 -1.68 13.37 -3.66
N PHE A 117 -1.59 14.00 -2.49
CA PHE A 117 -1.55 13.29 -1.22
C PHE A 117 -2.96 13.11 -0.67
N ALA A 118 -3.26 11.92 -0.14
CA ALA A 118 -4.58 11.57 0.38
C ALA A 118 -4.51 10.90 1.75
N ALA A 119 -5.63 10.84 2.45
CA ALA A 119 -5.81 10.03 3.66
C ALA A 119 -6.73 8.84 3.35
N GLY A 120 -6.43 8.14 2.24
CA GLY A 120 -7.26 7.07 1.72
C GLY A 120 -7.01 6.90 0.22
N GLU A 121 -6.54 5.72 -0.17
CA GLU A 121 -6.27 5.39 -1.57
C GLU A 121 -7.14 4.21 -2.01
N ILE A 122 -7.70 4.25 -3.22
CA ILE A 122 -8.43 3.11 -3.79
C ILE A 122 -7.48 2.33 -4.68
N GLY A 123 -7.31 1.04 -4.37
CA GLY A 123 -6.41 0.16 -5.12
C GLY A 123 -6.78 -1.32 -4.96
N PRO A 124 -6.28 -2.18 -5.84
CA PRO A 124 -6.60 -3.60 -5.80
C PRO A 124 -5.84 -4.34 -4.70
N ILE A 125 -6.49 -5.36 -4.12
CA ILE A 125 -5.85 -6.53 -3.52
C ILE A 125 -6.44 -7.75 -4.21
N GLY A 126 -5.63 -8.47 -4.98
CA GLY A 126 -6.14 -9.48 -5.92
C GLY A 126 -7.14 -8.86 -6.90
N ASN A 127 -8.31 -9.49 -7.05
CA ASN A 127 -9.35 -9.09 -8.01
C ASN A 127 -10.38 -8.10 -7.45
N ARG A 128 -10.11 -7.48 -6.29
CA ARG A 128 -11.07 -6.60 -5.61
C ARG A 128 -10.40 -5.28 -5.21
N SER A 129 -11.13 -4.19 -5.35
CA SER A 129 -10.69 -2.88 -4.89
C SER A 129 -11.00 -2.68 -3.42
N PHE A 130 -10.08 -2.04 -2.71
CA PHE A 130 -10.22 -1.70 -1.31
C PHE A 130 -9.86 -0.23 -1.08
N LEU A 131 -10.39 0.34 -0.02
CA LEU A 131 -9.83 1.56 0.56
C LEU A 131 -8.61 1.17 1.40
N HIS A 132 -7.48 1.73 1.02
CA HIS A 132 -6.20 1.55 1.68
C HIS A 132 -5.85 2.77 2.53
N GLY A 133 -5.11 2.51 3.60
CA GLY A 133 -4.35 3.51 4.32
C GLY A 133 -2.88 3.11 4.36
N HIS A 134 -2.00 4.07 4.59
CA HIS A 134 -0.55 3.85 4.68
C HIS A 134 0.12 3.36 3.37
N THR A 135 -0.54 3.47 2.22
CA THR A 135 -0.02 2.99 0.93
C THR A 135 0.27 4.12 -0.07
N ALA A 136 0.72 3.74 -1.27
CA ALA A 136 0.63 4.54 -2.47
C ALA A 136 -0.10 3.71 -3.54
N SER A 137 -1.07 4.32 -4.24
CA SER A 137 -1.78 3.70 -5.36
C SER A 137 -1.39 4.41 -6.65
N LEU A 138 -1.09 3.63 -7.68
CA LEU A 138 -0.64 4.12 -8.98
C LEU A 138 -1.57 3.63 -10.08
N VAL A 139 -2.11 4.56 -10.85
CA VAL A 139 -2.83 4.27 -12.09
C VAL A 139 -1.89 4.51 -13.25
N LEU A 140 -1.77 3.54 -14.15
CA LEU A 140 -0.96 3.63 -15.36
C LEU A 140 -1.88 3.65 -16.59
N PHE A 141 -1.77 4.70 -17.38
CA PHE A 141 -2.51 4.85 -18.63
C PHE A 141 -1.66 4.28 -19.75
N ARG A 142 -2.17 3.27 -20.46
CA ARG A 142 -1.51 2.66 -21.60
C ARG A 142 -2.40 2.79 -22.82
N SER A 143 -1.77 2.86 -23.99
CA SER A 143 -2.48 2.72 -25.25
C SER A 143 -3.23 1.38 -25.27
N PRO A 144 -4.43 1.32 -25.89
CA PRO A 144 -5.09 0.04 -26.11
C PRO A 144 -4.13 -0.91 -26.82
N ILE A 145 -4.11 -2.18 -26.40
CA ILE A 145 -3.42 -3.23 -27.16
C ILE A 145 -4.07 -3.24 -28.54
N GLN A 146 -3.31 -2.90 -29.58
CA GLN A 146 -3.75 -3.13 -30.96
C GLN A 146 -3.79 -4.66 -31.14
N GLN A 147 -5.00 -5.22 -31.21
CA GLN A 147 -5.23 -6.60 -31.65
C GLN A 147 -5.13 -6.70 -33.16
#